data_AF-A0A1N7RIQ1-F1
#
_entry.id   AF-A0A1N7RIQ1-F1
#
_cell.length_a   1.000
_cell.length_b   1.000
_cell.length_c   1.000
_cell.angle_alpha   90.00
_cell.angle_beta   90.00
_cell.angle_gamma   90.00
#
_symmetry.space_group_name_H-M   'P 1'
#
loop_
_entity.id
_entity.type
_entity.pdbx_description
1 polymer ?
#
loop_
_entity_poly.entity_id
_entity_poly.type
_entity_poly.pdbx_seq_one_letter_code
_entity_poly.pdbx_strand_id
1 'polypeptide(L)' 'MPRATPSDDPQPQPPVRPSLDDCCHSGCIPCVFDLYDEALERYQIALAEWQARHAAPPRAGKPRKPRKARTPRMRR' A
#
# COMPACT_ATOMS: atom_id res chain seq x y z
N MET A 1 -24.52 -16.40 22.23
CA MET A 1 -23.28 -15.82 21.68
C MET A 1 -23.61 -15.28 20.29
N PRO A 2 -23.57 -13.96 20.02
CA PRO A 2 -23.94 -13.45 18.71
C PRO A 2 -22.88 -13.88 17.70
N ARG A 3 -23.35 -14.51 16.63
CA ARG A 3 -22.54 -15.05 15.53
C ARG A 3 -22.14 -13.87 14.65
N ALA A 4 -20.84 -13.59 14.52
CA ALA A 4 -20.33 -12.56 13.63
C ALA A 4 -20.87 -12.80 12.21
N THR A 5 -21.65 -11.85 11.71
CA THR A 5 -22.24 -11.92 10.37
C THR A 5 -21.14 -11.75 9.32
N PRO A 6 -20.98 -12.66 8.34
CA PRO A 6 -19.96 -12.60 7.29
C PRO A 6 -20.30 -11.58 6.17
N SER A 7 -21.12 -10.58 6.53
CA SER A 7 -21.58 -9.39 5.78
C SER A 7 -20.49 -8.51 5.19
N ASP A 8 -19.43 -8.36 5.96
CA ASP A 8 -18.50 -7.24 5.91
C ASP A 8 -17.12 -7.84 5.63
N ASP A 9 -16.87 -8.25 4.39
CA ASP A 9 -15.50 -8.52 3.93
C ASP A 9 -15.01 -7.21 3.29
N PRO A 10 -14.65 -6.18 4.10
CA PRO A 10 -14.21 -4.92 3.57
C PRO A 10 -12.92 -5.15 2.79
N GLN A 11 -12.73 -4.34 1.75
CA GLN A 11 -11.48 -4.38 0.99
C GLN A 11 -10.30 -4.23 1.98
N PRO A 12 -9.29 -5.11 1.93
CA PRO A 12 -8.10 -4.92 2.74
C PRO A 12 -7.52 -3.54 2.42
N GLN A 13 -6.99 -2.85 3.42
CA GLN A 13 -6.34 -1.55 3.23
C GLN A 13 -4.83 -1.72 3.13
N PRO A 14 -4.17 -1.02 2.19
CA PRO A 14 -2.73 -1.12 2.03
C PRO A 14 -2.02 -0.59 3.28
N PRO A 15 -0.90 -1.21 3.70
CA PRO A 15 -0.11 -0.69 4.80
C PRO A 15 0.40 0.70 4.45
N VAL A 16 0.47 1.57 5.46
CA VAL A 16 1.06 2.90 5.31
C VAL A 16 2.57 2.74 5.20
N ARG A 17 3.15 3.32 4.14
CA ARG A 17 4.60 3.29 3.98
C ARG A 17 5.28 4.10 5.10
N PRO A 18 6.20 3.51 5.87
CA PRO A 18 6.95 4.25 6.88
C PRO A 18 7.80 5.34 6.22
N SER A 19 7.97 6.45 6.93
CA SER A 19 8.87 7.51 6.49
C SER A 19 10.33 7.10 6.75
N LEU A 20 11.28 7.83 6.17
CA LEU A 20 12.69 7.64 6.52
C LEU A 20 12.93 7.97 8.01
N ASP A 21 12.19 8.90 8.59
CA ASP A 21 12.31 9.28 10.00
C ASP A 21 11.89 8.14 10.95
N ASP A 22 10.95 7.29 10.52
CA ASP A 22 10.57 6.05 11.23
C ASP A 22 11.66 4.97 11.17
N CYS A 23 12.61 5.10 10.25
CA CYS A 23 13.77 4.24 10.21
C CYS A 23 14.70 4.63 11.35
N CYS A 24 15.00 3.66 12.21
CA CYS A 24 15.92 3.82 13.33
C CYS A 24 17.37 4.19 12.90
N HIS A 25 17.71 4.07 11.61
CA HIS A 25 19.01 4.42 10.95
C HIS A 25 20.29 3.81 11.56
N SER A 26 20.19 3.18 12.72
CA SER A 26 21.29 2.74 13.58
C SER A 26 21.28 1.23 13.83
N GLY A 27 20.47 0.49 13.06
CA GLY A 27 20.46 -0.98 13.08
C GLY A 27 19.38 -1.64 13.93
N CYS A 28 18.20 -1.03 14.09
CA CYS A 28 17.06 -1.76 14.67
C CYS A 28 16.70 -2.97 13.79
N ILE A 29 16.60 -4.16 14.41
CA ILE A 29 16.14 -5.40 13.77
C ILE A 29 14.84 -5.84 14.46
N PRO A 30 13.74 -6.04 13.70
CA PRO A 30 13.61 -5.93 12.24
C PRO A 30 13.53 -4.47 11.73
N CYS A 31 14.01 -4.22 10.51
CA CYS A 31 13.88 -2.90 9.87
C CYS A 31 12.39 -2.59 9.65
N VAL A 32 11.99 -1.33 9.85
CA VAL A 32 10.60 -0.91 9.62
C VAL A 32 10.18 -1.13 8.15
N PHE A 33 11.12 -1.05 7.22
CA PHE A 33 10.89 -1.35 5.81
C PHE A 33 10.69 -2.85 5.57
N ASP A 34 11.42 -3.73 6.27
CA ASP A 34 11.24 -5.17 6.17
C ASP A 34 9.84 -5.56 6.69
N LEU A 35 9.43 -5.03 7.86
CA LEU A 35 8.08 -5.23 8.39
C LEU A 35 6.98 -4.72 7.45
N TYR A 36 7.24 -3.58 6.80
CA TYR A 36 6.33 -3.02 5.80
C TYR A 36 6.22 -3.92 4.58
N ASP A 37 7.33 -4.45 4.06
CA ASP A 37 7.31 -5.36 2.91
C ASP A 37 6.59 -6.67 3.23
N GLU A 38 6.81 -7.25 4.41
CA GLU A 38 6.05 -8.42 4.90
C GLU A 38 4.55 -8.13 5.05
N ALA A 39 4.18 -6.94 5.53
CA ALA A 39 2.79 -6.50 5.62
C ALA A 39 2.18 -6.28 4.23
N LEU A 40 2.97 -5.74 3.30
CA LEU A 40 2.55 -5.47 1.92
C LEU A 40 2.32 -6.77 1.15
N GLU A 41 3.14 -7.79 1.36
CA GLU A 41 2.95 -9.12 0.76
C GLU A 41 1.65 -9.75 1.24
N ARG A 42 1.42 -9.79 2.57
CA ARG A 42 0.17 -10.28 3.16
C ARG A 42 -1.05 -9.53 2.64
N TYR A 43 -0.95 -8.21 2.51
CA TYR A 43 -1.99 -7.37 1.91
C TYR A 43 -2.28 -7.76 0.47
N GLN A 44 -1.26 -7.99 -0.36
CA GLN A 44 -1.45 -8.37 -1.77
C GLN A 44 -2.17 -9.71 -1.92
N ILE A 45 -1.83 -10.69 -1.08
CA ILE A 45 -2.49 -12.00 -1.05
C ILE A 45 -3.97 -11.82 -0.66
N ALA A 46 -4.24 -11.13 0.44
CA ALA A 46 -5.60 -10.87 0.90
C ALA A 46 -6.42 -10.09 -0.13
N LEU A 47 -5.81 -9.10 -0.81
CA LEU A 47 -6.46 -8.33 -1.86
C LEU A 47 -6.78 -9.19 -3.08
N ALA A 48 -5.89 -10.12 -3.47
CA ALA A 48 -6.14 -11.04 -4.58
C ALA A 48 -7.30 -11.99 -4.27
N GLU A 49 -7.35 -12.56 -3.07
CA GLU A 49 -8.45 -13.41 -2.62
C GLU A 49 -9.77 -12.63 -2.52
N TRP A 50 -9.71 -11.41 -1.99
CA TRP A 50 -10.85 -10.50 -1.96
C TRP A 50 -11.33 -10.15 -3.38
N GLN A 51 -10.43 -9.81 -4.30
CA GLN A 51 -10.77 -9.49 -5.70
C GLN A 51 -11.36 -10.71 -6.43
N ALA A 52 -10.83 -11.91 -6.19
CA ALA A 52 -11.36 -13.16 -6.75
C ALA A 52 -12.80 -13.42 -6.27
N ARG A 53 -13.10 -13.10 -5.01
CA ARG A 53 -14.45 -13.16 -4.44
C ARG A 53 -15.38 -12.03 -4.94
N HIS A 54 -14.84 -10.84 -5.20
CA HIS A 54 -15.60 -9.62 -5.54
C HIS A 54 -15.71 -9.27 -7.05
N ALA A 55 -15.09 -10.05 -7.94
CA ALA A 55 -15.25 -10.06 -9.41
C ALA A 55 -14.63 -8.91 -10.25
N ALA A 56 -14.16 -9.28 -11.47
CA ALA A 56 -13.82 -8.48 -12.66
C ALA A 56 -12.84 -7.26 -12.50
N PRO A 57 -12.11 -6.82 -13.58
CA PRO A 57 -10.71 -6.37 -13.52
C PRO A 57 -10.43 -5.00 -12.86
N PRO A 58 -9.15 -4.70 -12.54
CA PRO A 58 -8.73 -4.09 -11.29
C PRO A 58 -8.69 -2.57 -11.36
N ARG A 59 -9.28 -1.91 -10.36
CA ARG A 59 -9.11 -0.47 -10.13
C ARG A 59 -8.90 -0.18 -8.66
N ALA A 60 -7.81 -0.67 -8.09
CA ALA A 60 -7.37 -0.20 -6.78
C ALA A 60 -5.85 -0.09 -6.72
N GLY A 61 -5.38 1.15 -6.59
CA GLY A 61 -4.06 1.44 -6.03
C GLY A 61 -2.96 1.83 -7.01
N LYS A 62 -3.10 2.94 -7.73
CA LYS A 62 -1.95 3.74 -8.21
C LYS A 62 -2.34 5.20 -8.47
N PRO A 63 -2.11 6.15 -7.55
CA PRO A 63 -1.89 7.53 -7.95
C PRO A 63 -0.40 7.67 -8.29
N ARG A 64 0.00 7.27 -9.50
CA ARG A 64 1.29 7.70 -10.04
C ARG A 64 1.18 9.19 -10.34
N LYS A 65 1.73 10.06 -9.49
CA LYS A 65 1.91 11.48 -9.85
C LYS A 65 3.05 11.60 -10.87
N PRO A 66 2.82 12.02 -12.13
CA PRO A 66 3.91 12.46 -12.99
C PRO A 66 4.28 13.88 -12.56
N ARG A 67 5.38 14.06 -11.83
CA ARG A 67 5.92 15.40 -11.57
C ARG A 67 6.54 15.91 -12.86
N LYS A 68 5.76 16.68 -13.61
CA LYS A 68 6.12 17.36 -14.86
C LYS A 68 7.44 18.14 -14.69
N ALA A 69 8.35 17.96 -15.64
CA ALA A 69 9.59 18.72 -15.79
C ALA A 69 9.29 20.21 -15.94
N ARG A 70 9.83 21.05 -15.04
CA ARG A 70 9.78 22.51 -15.16
C ARG A 70 11.01 22.97 -15.94
N THR A 71 10.84 23.19 -17.24
CA THR A 71 11.76 24.01 -18.03
C THR A 71 10.95 25.00 -18.87
N PRO A 72 11.18 26.31 -18.70
CA PRO A 72 11.33 27.18 -19.86
C PRO A 72 12.57 28.06 -19.65
N ARG A 73 13.65 27.83 -20.41
CA ARG A 73 13.93 28.43 -21.72
C ARG A 73 13.98 29.96 -21.67
N MET A 74 15.22 30.44 -21.57
CA MET A 74 15.79 31.74 -21.98
C MET A 74 14.83 32.88 -22.30
N ARG A 75 15.03 34.02 -21.62
CA ARG A 75 14.43 35.31 -21.96
C ARG A 75 15.55 36.32 -22.20
N ARG A 76 15.76 36.62 -23.49
CA ARG A 76 16.42 37.77 -24.14
C ARG A 76 17.76 38.27 -23.61
#